data_AF-A0A8T7EP13-F1
#
_entry.id   AF-A0A8T7EP13-F1
#
_cell.length_a   1.000
_cell.length_b   1.000
_cell.length_c   1.000
_cell.angle_alpha   90.00
_cell.angle_beta   90.00
_cell.angle_gamma   90.00
#
_symmetry.space_group_name_H-M   'P 1'
#
loop_
_entity.id
_entity.type
_entity.pdbx_description
1 polymer ?
#
loop_
_entity_poly.entity_id
_entity_poly.type
_entity_poly.pdbx_seq_one_letter_code
_entity_poly.pdbx_strand_id
1 'polypeptide(L)'
;MANKTRRPEARPRFSLTERVMAWPRFGRMALVFLSVLALALALQTVVDEIYLRLFYTEGQSTASTWIVAFICLSMYMAGYVLIVGTPGAKPQIGRAQAGYIVTAFLVIAVSILWLIFRTLFAVLQ
;
A
#
# COMPACT_ATOMS: atom_id res chain seq x y z
N MET A 1 49.57 -27.28 0.60
CA MET A 1 48.95 -26.26 1.46
C MET A 1 47.94 -25.48 0.63
N ALA A 2 46.64 -25.74 0.78
CA ALA A 2 45.60 -25.13 -0.04
C ALA A 2 45.10 -23.83 0.61
N ASN A 3 45.29 -22.72 -0.10
CA ASN A 3 44.84 -21.38 0.29
C ASN A 3 43.31 -21.30 0.18
N LYS A 4 42.64 -21.37 1.33
CA LYS A 4 41.18 -21.27 1.45
C LYS A 4 40.80 -19.80 1.30
N THR A 5 40.49 -19.40 0.07
CA THR A 5 39.98 -18.07 -0.27
C THR A 5 38.73 -17.75 0.56
N ARG A 6 38.88 -16.88 1.57
CA ARG A 6 37.76 -16.26 2.28
C ARG A 6 36.96 -15.46 1.25
N ARG A 7 35.78 -15.98 0.87
CA ARG A 7 34.79 -15.19 0.15
C ARG A 7 34.42 -13.99 1.05
N PRO A 8 34.36 -12.77 0.52
CA PRO A 8 33.89 -11.63 1.30
C PRO A 8 32.47 -11.94 1.76
N GLU A 9 32.26 -12.01 3.07
CA GLU A 9 30.94 -12.09 3.68
C GLU A 9 30.14 -10.89 3.15
N ALA A 10 29.24 -11.16 2.22
CA ALA A 10 28.30 -10.16 1.73
C ALA A 10 27.56 -9.65 2.95
N ARG A 11 27.79 -8.38 3.32
CA ARG A 11 27.08 -7.72 4.42
C ARG A 11 25.60 -8.08 4.31
N PRO A 12 24.91 -8.48 5.39
CA PRO A 12 23.48 -8.70 5.32
C PRO A 12 22.87 -7.36 4.91
N ARG A 13 22.47 -7.24 3.64
CA ARG A 13 21.64 -6.15 3.18
C ARG A 13 20.31 -6.41 3.86
N PHE A 14 20.13 -5.85 5.06
CA PHE A 14 18.85 -5.85 5.74
C PHE A 14 17.82 -5.32 4.75
N SER A 15 16.99 -6.21 4.25
CA SER A 15 16.01 -5.84 3.24
C SER A 15 14.96 -4.96 3.91
N LEU A 16 14.43 -3.97 3.18
CA LEU A 16 13.36 -3.09 3.70
C LEU A 16 12.20 -3.93 4.26
N THR A 17 11.93 -5.07 3.61
CA THR A 17 11.08 -6.17 4.06
C THR A 17 11.41 -6.71 5.45
N GLU A 18 12.65 -7.10 5.72
CA GLU A 18 13.07 -7.61 7.03
C GLU A 18 12.85 -6.57 8.13
N ARG A 19 13.11 -5.30 7.83
CA ARG A 19 12.94 -4.20 8.78
C ARG A 19 11.47 -3.98 9.14
N VAL A 20 10.56 -4.02 8.16
CA VAL A 20 9.11 -3.93 8.39
C VAL A 20 8.57 -5.19 9.08
N MET A 21 9.09 -6.37 8.73
CA MET A 21 8.69 -7.63 9.37
C MET A 21 9.13 -7.74 10.82
N ALA A 22 10.23 -7.06 11.19
CA ALA A 22 10.69 -6.95 12.58
C ALA A 22 9.82 -6.01 13.44
N TRP A 23 8.92 -5.22 12.84
CA TRP A 23 8.04 -4.34 13.61
C TRP A 23 6.99 -5.11 14.43
N PRO A 24 6.55 -4.53 15.57
CA PRO A 24 5.42 -5.07 16.32
C PRO A 24 4.19 -5.16 15.42
N ARG A 25 3.28 -6.09 15.71
CA ARG A 25 2.07 -6.34 14.92
C ARG A 25 1.27 -5.05 14.67
N PHE A 26 1.19 -4.18 15.67
CA PHE A 26 0.54 -2.87 15.55
C PHE A 26 1.20 -1.96 14.51
N GLY A 27 2.53 -1.94 14.41
CA GLY A 27 3.24 -1.16 13.38
C GLY A 27 2.97 -1.70 11.97
N ARG A 28 2.93 -3.02 11.82
CA ARG A 28 2.54 -3.69 10.57
C ARG A 28 1.09 -3.41 10.18
N MET A 29 0.16 -3.43 11.13
CA MET A 29 -1.23 -3.02 10.91
C MET A 29 -1.34 -1.55 10.52
N ALA A 30 -0.59 -0.66 11.17
CA ALA A 30 -0.60 0.76 10.86
C ALA A 30 -0.17 1.02 9.41
N LEU A 31 0.86 0.31 8.92
CA LEU A 31 1.30 0.41 7.52
C LEU A 31 0.17 0.01 6.55
N VAL A 32 -0.50 -1.12 6.80
CA VAL A 32 -1.63 -1.57 5.97
C VAL A 32 -2.75 -0.55 6.01
N PHE A 33 -3.14 -0.10 7.21
CA PHE A 33 -4.21 0.88 7.40
C PHE A 33 -3.90 2.21 6.68
N LEU A 34 -2.69 2.75 6.84
CA LEU A 34 -2.25 3.98 6.17
C LEU A 34 -2.26 3.83 4.65
N SER A 35 -1.82 2.67 4.13
CA SER A 35 -1.85 2.42 2.69
C SER A 35 -3.27 2.37 2.12
N VAL A 36 -4.20 1.75 2.85
CA VAL A 36 -5.61 1.65 2.45
C VAL A 36 -6.30 3.01 2.58
N LEU A 37 -6.01 3.76 3.64
CA LEU A 37 -6.54 5.11 3.83
C LEU A 37 -6.07 6.07 2.73
N ALA A 38 -4.77 6.05 2.42
CA ALA A 38 -4.20 6.86 1.33
C ALA A 38 -4.85 6.50 -0.01
N LEU A 39 -5.00 5.20 -0.29
CA LEU A 39 -5.67 4.72 -1.48
C LEU A 39 -7.13 5.19 -1.53
N ALA A 40 -7.89 5.05 -0.44
CA ALA A 40 -9.29 5.45 -0.37
C ALA A 40 -9.46 6.94 -0.70
N LEU A 41 -8.63 7.81 -0.10
CA LEU A 41 -8.68 9.24 -0.33
C LEU A 41 -8.36 9.61 -1.79
N ALA A 42 -7.33 9.00 -2.37
CA ALA A 42 -6.98 9.25 -3.77
C ALA A 42 -8.05 8.69 -4.72
N LEU A 43 -8.46 7.44 -4.53
CA LEU A 43 -9.40 6.76 -5.42
C LEU A 43 -10.77 7.41 -5.39
N GLN A 44 -11.26 7.82 -4.20
CA GLN A 44 -12.57 8.48 -4.08
C GLN A 44 -12.63 9.74 -4.96
N THR A 45 -11.59 10.58 -4.91
CA THR A 45 -11.55 11.80 -5.74
C THR A 45 -11.58 11.50 -7.24
N VAL A 46 -10.81 10.50 -7.68
CA VAL A 46 -10.72 10.11 -9.10
C VAL A 46 -12.02 9.48 -9.56
N VAL A 47 -12.57 8.54 -8.79
CA VAL A 47 -13.79 7.83 -9.17
C VAL A 47 -14.97 8.79 -9.18
N ASP A 48 -15.10 9.69 -8.21
CA ASP A 48 -16.18 10.68 -8.21
C ASP A 48 -16.09 11.62 -9.42
N GLU A 49 -14.91 12.12 -9.78
CA GLU A 49 -14.75 12.97 -10.98
C GLU A 49 -15.12 12.22 -12.27
N ILE A 50 -14.72 10.97 -12.41
CA ILE A 50 -15.08 10.13 -13.57
C ILE A 50 -16.60 9.90 -13.59
N TYR A 51 -17.19 9.61 -12.42
CA TYR A 51 -18.61 9.31 -12.31
C TYR A 51 -19.48 10.52 -12.64
N LEU A 52 -19.11 11.71 -12.14
CA LEU A 52 -19.77 12.98 -12.45
C LEU A 52 -19.67 13.35 -13.93
N ARG A 53 -18.58 12.98 -14.62
CA ARG A 53 -18.41 13.30 -16.05
C ARG A 53 -19.15 12.36 -16.99
N LEU A 54 -19.24 11.08 -16.64
CA LEU A 54 -19.74 10.03 -17.55
C LEU A 54 -21.17 9.57 -17.24
N PHE A 55 -21.59 9.64 -15.98
CA PHE A 55 -22.80 8.96 -15.51
C PHE A 55 -23.77 9.89 -14.76
N TYR A 56 -23.63 11.22 -14.88
CA TYR A 56 -24.52 12.18 -14.22
C TYR A 56 -25.94 12.12 -14.78
N THR A 57 -26.73 11.20 -14.24
CA THR A 57 -28.19 11.16 -14.26
C THR A 57 -28.60 11.15 -12.79
N GLU A 58 -29.62 11.92 -12.41
CA GLU A 58 -29.95 12.39 -11.04
C GLU A 58 -30.15 11.34 -9.91
N GLY A 59 -29.59 10.12 -9.97
CA GLY A 59 -29.84 9.07 -8.98
C GLY A 59 -28.76 8.00 -8.75
N GLN A 60 -27.49 8.18 -9.16
CA GLN A 60 -26.48 7.09 -9.03
C GLN A 60 -25.19 7.43 -8.27
N SER A 61 -25.22 8.22 -7.19
CA SER A 61 -23.97 8.50 -6.43
C SER A 61 -23.42 7.30 -5.63
N THR A 62 -24.18 6.21 -5.47
CA THR A 62 -23.80 5.11 -4.57
C THR A 62 -22.85 4.09 -5.19
N ALA A 63 -22.87 3.93 -6.51
CA ALA A 63 -22.10 2.90 -7.20
C ALA A 63 -20.58 3.18 -7.18
N SER A 64 -20.17 4.46 -7.25
CA SER A 64 -18.75 4.85 -7.14
C SER A 64 -18.15 4.44 -5.81
N THR A 65 -18.88 4.65 -4.70
CA THR A 65 -18.45 4.30 -3.35
C THR A 65 -18.23 2.80 -3.18
N TRP A 66 -19.09 1.96 -3.78
CA TRP A 66 -18.94 0.50 -3.71
C TRP A 66 -17.67 0.01 -4.42
N ILE A 67 -17.32 0.62 -5.56
CA ILE A 67 -16.10 0.29 -6.31
C ILE A 67 -14.87 0.64 -5.47
N VAL A 68 -14.83 1.84 -4.89
CA VAL A 68 -13.73 2.29 -4.02
C VAL A 68 -13.62 1.38 -2.79
N ALA A 69 -14.74 1.06 -2.15
CA ALA A 69 -14.77 0.19 -0.98
C ALA A 69 -14.25 -1.21 -1.29
N PHE A 70 -14.63 -1.80 -2.43
CA PHE A 70 -14.17 -3.12 -2.85
C PHE A 70 -12.66 -3.18 -3.09
N ILE A 71 -12.10 -2.14 -3.74
CA ILE A 71 -10.66 -2.01 -3.99
C ILE A 71 -9.91 -1.85 -2.65
N CYS A 72 -10.40 -1.00 -1.77
CA CYS A 72 -9.80 -0.78 -0.45
C CYS A 72 -9.83 -2.05 0.41
N LEU A 73 -10.94 -2.79 0.39
CA LEU A 73 -11.09 -4.05 1.10
C LEU A 73 -10.10 -5.11 0.60
N SER A 74 -9.93 -5.20 -0.72
CA SER A 74 -8.99 -6.13 -1.34
C SER A 74 -7.54 -5.83 -0.93
N MET A 75 -7.16 -4.55 -0.93
CA MET A 75 -5.84 -4.10 -0.49
C MET A 75 -5.61 -4.36 1.00
N TYR A 76 -6.63 -4.14 1.83
CA TYR A 76 -6.59 -4.42 3.26
C TYR A 76 -6.40 -5.92 3.54
N MET A 77 -7.19 -6.77 2.91
CA MET A 77 -7.11 -8.23 3.07
C MET A 77 -5.74 -8.76 2.64
N ALA A 78 -5.22 -8.29 1.51
CA ALA A 78 -3.89 -8.65 1.04
C ALA A 78 -2.80 -8.24 2.06
N GLY A 79 -2.88 -7.03 2.63
CA GLY A 79 -1.94 -6.56 3.65
C GLY A 79 -2.04 -7.31 4.96
N TYR A 80 -3.26 -7.64 5.37
CA TYR A 80 -3.51 -8.42 6.57
C TYR A 80 -2.90 -9.83 6.46
N VAL A 81 -3.11 -10.51 5.32
CA VAL A 81 -2.58 -11.86 5.09
C VAL A 81 -1.06 -11.84 4.92
N LEU A 82 -0.53 -10.93 4.10
CA LEU A 82 0.90 -10.94 3.73
C LEU A 82 1.80 -10.35 4.82
N ILE A 83 1.39 -9.24 5.45
CA ILE A 83 2.25 -8.50 6.39
C ILE A 83 1.86 -8.76 7.84
N VAL A 84 0.58 -8.62 8.19
CA VAL A 84 0.16 -8.72 9.60
C VAL A 84 0.23 -10.17 10.07
N GLY A 85 -0.25 -11.11 9.26
CA GLY A 85 -0.26 -12.53 9.55
C GLY A 85 -1.21 -12.92 10.69
N THR A 86 -1.27 -14.22 10.97
CA THR A 86 -2.03 -14.76 12.10
C THR A 86 -1.27 -14.59 13.42
N PRO A 87 -1.97 -14.30 14.54
CA PRO A 87 -1.33 -14.27 15.85
C PRO A 87 -0.63 -15.61 16.14
N GLY A 88 0.64 -15.56 16.55
CA GLY A 88 1.44 -16.75 16.86
C GLY A 88 2.24 -17.34 15.69
N ALA A 89 2.00 -16.94 14.45
CA ALA A 89 2.81 -17.35 13.30
C ALA A 89 3.90 -16.30 12.99
N LYS A 90 5.15 -16.73 12.81
CA LYS A 90 6.20 -15.86 12.26
C LYS A 90 5.98 -15.75 10.74
N PRO A 91 5.78 -14.55 10.18
CA PRO A 91 5.64 -14.39 8.74
C PRO A 91 6.94 -14.84 8.06
N GLN A 92 6.85 -15.84 7.17
CA GLN A 92 7.99 -16.29 6.38
C GLN A 92 8.33 -15.22 5.35
N ILE A 93 9.55 -14.69 5.37
CA ILE A 93 10.01 -13.65 4.45
C ILE A 93 10.05 -14.22 3.02
N GLY A 94 9.15 -13.75 2.16
CA GLY A 94 9.03 -14.20 0.77
C GLY A 94 8.86 -13.05 -0.24
N ARG A 95 9.02 -13.36 -1.53
CA ARG A 95 8.91 -12.38 -2.63
C ARG A 95 7.56 -11.66 -2.66
N ALA A 96 6.47 -12.35 -2.29
CA ALA A 96 5.13 -11.76 -2.27
C ALA A 96 4.99 -10.61 -1.25
N GLN A 97 5.68 -10.71 -0.11
CA GLN A 97 5.66 -9.66 0.93
C GLN A 97 6.52 -8.47 0.53
N ALA A 98 7.66 -8.74 -0.10
CA ALA A 98 8.49 -7.68 -0.71
C ALA A 98 7.68 -6.90 -1.74
N GLY A 99 6.95 -7.61 -2.61
CA GLY A 99 6.03 -7.00 -3.57
C GLY A 99 5.00 -6.11 -2.87
N TYR A 100 4.26 -6.64 -1.89
CA TYR A 100 3.24 -5.86 -1.19
C TYR A 100 3.82 -4.62 -0.49
N ILE A 101 4.97 -4.72 0.18
CA ILE A 101 5.59 -3.56 0.84
C ILE A 101 5.91 -2.47 -0.18
N VAL A 102 6.54 -2.83 -1.30
CA VAL A 102 6.85 -1.88 -2.37
C VAL A 102 5.58 -1.27 -2.94
N THR A 103 4.54 -2.08 -3.20
CA THR A 103 3.24 -1.60 -3.66
C THR A 103 2.58 -0.67 -2.65
N ALA A 104 2.61 -0.98 -1.36
CA ALA A 104 2.04 -0.15 -0.32
C ALA A 104 2.73 1.22 -0.24
N PHE A 105 4.07 1.25 -0.29
CA PHE A 105 4.83 2.51 -0.33
C PHE A 105 4.55 3.31 -1.60
N LEU A 106 4.48 2.65 -2.76
CA LEU A 106 4.13 3.30 -4.02
C LEU A 106 2.73 3.89 -3.99
N VAL A 107 1.74 3.13 -3.49
CA VAL A 107 0.36 3.60 -3.34
C VAL A 107 0.29 4.82 -2.44
N ILE A 108 0.98 4.81 -1.30
CA ILE A 108 1.05 5.97 -0.41
C ILE A 108 1.68 7.17 -1.13
N ALA A 109 2.85 6.98 -1.74
CA ALA A 109 3.57 8.05 -2.41
C ALA A 109 2.75 8.67 -3.56
N VAL A 110 2.18 7.83 -4.42
CA VAL A 110 1.34 8.27 -5.54
C VAL A 110 0.08 8.97 -5.04
N SER A 111 -0.58 8.44 -4.00
CA SER A 111 -1.78 9.05 -3.42
C SER A 111 -1.48 10.43 -2.83
N ILE A 112 -0.35 10.59 -2.13
CA ILE A 112 0.07 11.89 -1.59
C ILE A 112 0.40 12.87 -2.72
N LEU A 113 1.18 12.45 -3.71
CA LEU A 113 1.53 13.29 -4.87
C LEU A 113 0.27 13.75 -5.63
N TRP A 114 -0.68 12.84 -5.83
CA TRP A 114 -1.97 13.15 -6.45
C TRP A 114 -2.76 14.18 -5.65
N LEU A 115 -2.89 13.96 -4.34
CA LEU A 115 -3.62 14.89 -3.47
C LEU A 115 -2.97 16.27 -3.48
N ILE A 116 -1.65 16.37 -3.36
CA ILE A 116 -0.90 17.64 -3.42
C ILE A 116 -1.16 18.34 -4.76
N PHE A 117 -0.97 17.64 -5.87
CA PHE A 117 -1.18 18.18 -7.21
C PHE A 117 -2.60 18.73 -7.38
N ARG A 118 -3.61 17.95 -6.95
CA ARG A 118 -5.02 18.35 -6.98
C ARG A 118 -5.28 19.59 -6.13
N THR A 119 -4.77 19.66 -4.90
CA THR A 119 -4.95 20.84 -4.04
C THR A 119 -4.26 22.07 -4.61
N LEU A 120 -3.05 21.94 -5.17
CA LEU A 120 -2.37 23.06 -5.82
C LEU A 120 -3.16 23.58 -7.03
N PHE A 121 -3.66 22.67 -7.86
CA PHE A 121 -4.48 23.03 -9.01
C PHE A 121 -5.77 23.75 -8.60
N ALA A 122 -6.45 23.26 -7.56
CA ALA A 122 -7.67 23.87 -7.04
C ALA A 122 -7.44 25.27 -6.41
N VAL A 123 -6.23 25.56 -5.90
CA VAL A 123 -5.88 26.89 -5.33
C VAL A 123 -5.46 27.90 -6.41
N LEU A 124 -4.99 27.41 -7.56
CA LEU A 124 -4.51 28.25 -8.67
C LEU A 124 -5.62 28.66 -9.67
N GLN A 125 -6.83 28.11 -9.51
CA GLN A 125 -8.04 28.47 -10.29
C GLN A 125 -8.91 29.45 -9.52
#